data_AF-A0A0Q5N4Z4-F1
#
_entry.id   AF-A0A0Q5N4Z4-F1
#
_cell.length_a   1.000
_cell.length_b   1.000
_cell.length_c   1.000
_cell.angle_alpha   90.00
_cell.angle_beta   90.00
_cell.angle_gamma   90.00
#
_symmetry.space_group_name_H-M   'P 1'
#
loop_
_entity.id
_entity.type
_entity.pdbx_description
1 polymer ?
#
loop_
_entity_poly.entity_id
_entity_poly.type
_entity_poly.pdbx_seq_one_letter_code
_entity_poly.pdbx_strand_id
1 'polypeptide(L)'
;MPLIHRLLRLAVGLFAYGFAIALMVRAGIGVAPWDVLTQGLSKHTGLSFGLVTFLTSLVVLLLWIPLRQRPRFGTVANTLSIGPVADFGLHVLPQQSVWWAQGLTFAGGLLLLAVASGLYIGADFGPGPRDGLMLGLHRRLGWRVGVARTAIEVTVLAAGWLLGGQVGIGTAAEALLIGPLVAITLPLFARRRAVAATTGSTPVAVAT
;
A
#
# COMPACT_ATOMS: atom_id res chain seq x y z
N MET A 1 16.02 -16.63 7.32
CA MET A 1 14.80 -16.33 8.11
C MET A 1 13.75 -17.40 7.82
N PRO A 2 13.29 -18.14 8.85
CA PRO A 2 12.38 -19.28 8.67
C PRO A 2 11.03 -18.87 8.05
N LEU A 3 10.35 -19.81 7.40
CA LEU A 3 9.03 -19.59 6.78
C LEU A 3 8.02 -19.03 7.79
N ILE A 4 7.97 -19.57 9.00
CA ILE A 4 7.04 -19.14 10.05
C ILE A 4 7.19 -17.66 10.39
N HIS A 5 8.43 -17.15 10.46
CA HIS A 5 8.67 -15.75 10.76
C HIS A 5 8.18 -14.85 9.63
N ARG A 6 8.23 -15.31 8.37
CA ARG A 6 7.73 -14.56 7.22
C ARG A 6 6.21 -14.51 7.23
N LEU A 7 5.56 -15.64 7.54
CA LEU A 7 4.10 -15.71 7.65
C LEU A 7 3.61 -14.81 8.79
N LEU A 8 4.30 -14.81 9.93
CA LEU A 8 3.99 -13.89 11.03
C LEU A 8 4.16 -12.42 10.61
N ARG A 9 5.26 -12.07 9.91
CA ARG A 9 5.43 -10.70 9.39
C ARG A 9 4.34 -10.30 8.39
N LEU A 10 3.95 -11.21 7.51
CA LEU A 10 2.83 -10.99 6.58
C LEU A 10 1.54 -10.75 7.36
N ALA A 11 1.19 -11.63 8.29
CA ALA A 11 -0.04 -11.54 9.07
C ALA A 11 -0.10 -10.25 9.92
N VAL A 12 0.97 -9.95 10.66
CA VAL A 12 1.08 -8.71 11.46
C VAL A 12 1.03 -7.48 10.57
N GLY A 13 1.74 -7.50 9.43
CA GLY A 13 1.73 -6.38 8.50
C GLY A 13 0.36 -6.14 7.88
N LEU A 14 -0.36 -7.18 7.47
CA LEU A 14 -1.71 -7.07 6.93
C LEU A 14 -2.73 -6.63 7.98
N PHE A 15 -2.60 -7.12 9.22
CA PHE A 15 -3.42 -6.68 10.34
C PHE A 15 -3.18 -5.18 10.64
N ALA A 16 -1.91 -4.77 10.75
CA ALA A 16 -1.57 -3.37 10.97
C ALA A 16 -2.06 -2.48 9.82
N TYR A 17 -2.05 -2.97 8.57
CA TYR A 17 -2.53 -2.24 7.40
C TYR A 17 -4.04 -1.98 7.49
N GLY A 18 -4.85 -3.02 7.74
CA GLY A 18 -6.29 -2.86 7.91
C GLY A 18 -6.65 -1.95 9.08
N PHE A 19 -5.96 -2.12 10.22
CA PHE A 19 -6.19 -1.30 11.41
C PHE A 19 -5.78 0.18 11.19
N ALA A 20 -4.72 0.42 10.43
CA ALA A 20 -4.31 1.76 10.02
C ALA A 20 -5.39 2.48 9.21
N ILE A 21 -6.04 1.77 8.27
CA ILE A 21 -7.18 2.31 7.53
C ILE A 21 -8.31 2.70 8.49
N ALA A 22 -8.65 1.82 9.45
CA ALA A 22 -9.69 2.10 10.43
C ALA A 22 -9.38 3.37 11.27
N LEU A 23 -8.13 3.56 11.71
CA LEU A 23 -7.70 4.79 12.38
C LEU A 23 -7.93 6.03 11.51
N MET A 24 -7.47 5.98 10.25
CA MET A 24 -7.61 7.11 9.33
C MET A 24 -9.08 7.45 9.04
N VAL A 25 -9.94 6.44 8.91
CA VAL A 25 -11.39 6.62 8.74
C VAL A 25 -12.03 7.19 10.01
N ARG A 26 -11.69 6.67 11.20
CA ARG A 26 -12.23 7.15 12.48
C ARG A 26 -11.77 8.56 12.84
N ALA A 27 -10.66 9.03 12.27
CA ALA A 27 -10.27 10.42 12.36
C ALA A 27 -11.26 11.38 11.70
N GLY A 28 -12.03 10.95 10.69
CA GLY A 28 -13.13 11.73 10.13
C GLY A 28 -12.73 13.00 9.35
N ILE A 29 -11.45 13.16 8.99
CA ILE A 29 -10.93 14.35 8.28
C ILE A 29 -10.56 14.09 6.81
N GLY A 30 -10.94 12.92 6.30
CA GLY A 30 -10.72 12.51 4.91
C GLY A 30 -10.86 11.00 4.74
N VAL A 31 -10.85 10.57 3.48
CA VAL A 31 -10.82 9.17 3.05
C VAL A 31 -9.57 8.89 2.22
N ALA A 32 -9.26 7.63 1.92
CA ALA A 32 -8.15 7.30 1.03
C ALA A 32 -8.43 7.81 -0.41
N PRO A 33 -7.42 8.21 -1.20
CA PRO A 33 -7.58 8.64 -2.59
C PRO A 33 -8.37 7.66 -3.45
N TRP A 34 -8.12 6.37 -3.29
CA TRP A 34 -8.86 5.32 -3.99
C TRP A 34 -10.36 5.32 -3.66
N ASP A 35 -10.75 5.69 -2.44
CA ASP A 35 -12.15 5.79 -2.06
C ASP A 35 -12.79 7.03 -2.69
N VAL A 36 -12.04 8.12 -2.86
CA VAL A 36 -12.48 9.30 -3.64
C VAL A 36 -12.79 8.91 -5.08
N LEU A 37 -11.90 8.13 -5.71
CA LEU A 37 -12.13 7.59 -7.05
C LEU A 37 -13.37 6.70 -7.11
N THR A 38 -13.50 5.77 -6.16
CA THR A 38 -14.67 4.88 -6.09
C THR A 38 -15.96 5.69 -5.91
N GLN A 39 -15.98 6.70 -5.04
CA GLN A 39 -17.14 7.58 -4.84
C GLN A 39 -17.51 8.31 -6.13
N GLY A 40 -16.54 8.91 -6.81
CA GLY A 40 -16.79 9.62 -8.06
C GLY A 40 -17.34 8.70 -9.15
N LEU A 41 -16.71 7.54 -9.37
CA LEU A 41 -17.19 6.55 -10.33
C LEU A 41 -18.59 6.01 -9.96
N SER A 42 -18.87 5.77 -8.69
CA SER A 42 -20.19 5.30 -8.24
C SER A 42 -21.28 6.33 -8.54
N LYS A 43 -21.00 7.62 -8.33
CA LYS A 43 -21.94 8.72 -8.65
C LYS A 43 -22.26 8.80 -10.14
N HIS A 44 -21.27 8.61 -11.02
CA HIS A 44 -21.46 8.72 -12.47
C HIS A 44 -22.02 7.47 -13.13
N THR A 45 -21.75 6.28 -12.58
CA THR A 45 -22.19 5.00 -13.18
C THR A 45 -23.47 4.44 -12.56
N GLY A 46 -23.84 4.89 -11.35
CA GLY A 46 -24.94 4.31 -10.57
C GLY A 46 -24.62 2.94 -9.98
N LEU A 47 -23.40 2.42 -10.17
CA LEU A 47 -22.96 1.15 -9.59
C LEU A 47 -22.67 1.31 -8.09
N SER A 48 -22.79 0.20 -7.34
CA SER A 48 -22.49 0.21 -5.91
C SER A 48 -21.00 0.44 -5.64
N PHE A 49 -20.69 1.10 -4.52
CA PHE A 49 -19.32 1.38 -4.09
C PHE A 49 -18.43 0.11 -4.06
N GLY A 50 -18.99 -1.00 -3.58
CA GLY A 50 -18.29 -2.29 -3.53
C GLY A 50 -17.97 -2.85 -4.92
N LEU A 51 -18.93 -2.77 -5.85
CA LEU A 51 -18.71 -3.22 -7.23
C LEU A 51 -17.67 -2.35 -7.94
N VAL A 52 -17.74 -1.02 -7.78
CA VAL A 52 -16.73 -0.10 -8.34
C VAL A 52 -15.34 -0.37 -7.76
N THR A 53 -15.23 -0.65 -6.46
CA THR A 53 -13.97 -1.02 -5.81
C THR A 53 -13.40 -2.32 -6.40
N PHE A 54 -14.25 -3.32 -6.62
CA PHE A 54 -13.86 -4.58 -7.25
C PHE A 54 -13.37 -4.38 -8.69
N LEU A 55 -14.13 -3.65 -9.51
CA LEU A 55 -13.77 -3.36 -10.90
C LEU A 55 -12.47 -2.54 -10.98
N THR A 56 -12.30 -1.56 -10.11
CA THR A 56 -11.05 -0.78 -10.02
C THR A 56 -9.87 -1.67 -9.66
N SER A 57 -10.05 -2.63 -8.76
CA SER A 57 -9.01 -3.60 -8.41
C SER A 57 -8.64 -4.49 -9.60
N LEU A 58 -9.61 -4.90 -10.41
CA LEU A 58 -9.35 -5.64 -11.65
C LEU A 58 -8.55 -4.80 -12.65
N VAL A 59 -8.90 -3.53 -12.84
CA VAL A 59 -8.15 -2.58 -13.68
C VAL A 59 -6.70 -2.43 -13.17
N VAL A 60 -6.51 -2.29 -11.87
CA VAL A 60 -5.17 -2.24 -11.25
C VAL A 60 -4.36 -3.51 -11.56
N LEU A 61 -4.97 -4.69 -11.48
CA LEU A 61 -4.32 -5.94 -11.84
C LEU A 61 -4.02 -6.04 -13.34
N LEU A 62 -4.84 -5.47 -14.22
CA LEU A 62 -4.54 -5.38 -15.65
C LEU A 62 -3.33 -4.47 -15.92
N LEU A 63 -3.19 -3.37 -15.19
CA LEU A 63 -2.02 -2.49 -15.26
C LEU A 63 -0.72 -3.18 -14.82
N TRP A 64 -0.78 -4.35 -14.16
CA TRP A 64 0.40 -5.15 -13.86
C TRP A 64 0.99 -5.86 -15.08
N ILE A 65 0.20 -6.10 -16.13
CA ILE A 65 0.63 -6.78 -17.36
C ILE A 65 1.82 -6.04 -18.01
N PRO A 66 1.74 -4.74 -18.35
CA PRO A 66 2.89 -4.01 -18.90
C PRO A 66 4.06 -3.93 -17.89
N LEU A 67 3.73 -3.90 -16.60
CA LEU A 67 4.72 -3.89 -15.52
C LEU A 67 5.37 -5.28 -15.28
N ARG A 68 4.99 -6.32 -16.04
CA ARG A 68 5.45 -7.72 -15.88
C ARG A 68 5.42 -8.19 -14.43
N GLN A 69 4.39 -7.79 -13.69
CA GLN A 69 4.16 -8.26 -12.33
C GLN A 69 3.13 -9.39 -12.33
N ARG A 70 3.36 -10.37 -11.45
CA ARG A 70 2.46 -11.50 -11.27
C ARG A 70 1.93 -11.50 -9.84
N PRO A 71 0.62 -11.69 -9.63
CA PRO A 71 0.05 -11.94 -8.31
C PRO A 71 0.76 -13.11 -7.63
N ARG A 72 0.95 -12.99 -6.32
CA ARG A 72 1.54 -14.04 -5.48
C ARG A 72 0.66 -14.24 -4.24
N PHE A 73 1.04 -15.16 -3.37
CA PHE A 73 0.30 -15.44 -2.13
C PHE A 73 -0.02 -14.18 -1.32
N GLY A 74 0.94 -13.24 -1.20
CA GLY A 74 0.76 -11.98 -0.49
C GLY A 74 -0.27 -11.06 -1.14
N THR A 75 -0.44 -11.12 -2.47
CA THR A 75 -1.49 -10.36 -3.18
C THR A 75 -2.87 -10.83 -2.79
N VAL A 76 -3.09 -12.15 -2.74
CA VAL A 76 -4.38 -12.74 -2.34
C VAL A 76 -4.64 -12.50 -0.86
N ALA A 77 -3.64 -12.75 0.00
CA ALA A 77 -3.75 -12.50 1.44
C ALA A 77 -4.09 -11.03 1.74
N ASN A 78 -3.42 -10.09 1.07
CA ASN A 78 -3.69 -8.67 1.22
C ASN A 78 -5.15 -8.31 0.89
N THR A 79 -5.62 -8.71 -0.29
CA THR A 79 -6.99 -8.44 -0.75
C THR A 79 -8.05 -9.03 0.19
N LEU A 80 -7.82 -10.23 0.74
CA LEU A 80 -8.79 -10.89 1.62
C LEU A 80 -8.72 -10.41 3.08
N SER A 81 -7.56 -9.97 3.56
CA SER A 81 -7.38 -9.64 4.98
C SER A 81 -7.67 -8.18 5.32
N ILE A 82 -7.38 -7.23 4.43
CA ILE A 82 -7.47 -5.79 4.76
C ILE A 82 -8.89 -5.40 5.16
N GLY A 83 -9.91 -5.81 4.41
CA GLY A 83 -11.31 -5.45 4.65
C GLY A 83 -11.80 -5.89 6.04
N PRO A 84 -11.79 -7.20 6.36
CA PRO A 84 -12.23 -7.68 7.66
C PRO A 84 -11.49 -7.06 8.85
N VAL A 85 -10.19 -6.80 8.71
CA VAL A 85 -9.40 -6.14 9.77
C VAL A 85 -9.77 -4.67 9.91
N ALA A 86 -10.02 -3.96 8.81
CA ALA A 86 -10.50 -2.58 8.86
C ALA A 86 -11.88 -2.52 9.52
N ASP A 87 -12.80 -3.43 9.19
CA ASP A 87 -14.13 -3.52 9.83
C ASP A 87 -14.02 -3.79 11.33
N PHE A 88 -13.13 -4.70 11.74
CA PHE A 88 -12.81 -4.93 13.15
C PHE A 88 -12.28 -3.65 13.82
N GLY A 89 -11.34 -2.96 13.19
CA GLY A 89 -10.80 -1.70 13.68
C GLY A 89 -11.88 -0.64 13.83
N LEU A 90 -12.78 -0.50 12.85
CA LEU A 90 -13.91 0.41 12.91
C LEU A 90 -14.87 0.05 14.05
N HIS A 91 -15.12 -1.22 14.29
CA HIS A 91 -15.97 -1.66 15.39
C HIS A 91 -15.43 -1.25 16.77
N VAL A 92 -14.11 -1.33 16.98
CA VAL A 92 -13.49 -1.07 18.30
C VAL A 92 -13.03 0.37 18.51
N LEU A 93 -12.71 1.11 17.45
CA LEU A 93 -12.23 2.49 17.53
C LEU A 93 -13.41 3.48 17.56
N PRO A 94 -13.44 4.46 18.48
CA PRO A 94 -14.46 5.50 18.49
C PRO A 94 -14.22 6.54 17.39
N GLN A 95 -15.31 7.16 16.91
CA GLN A 95 -15.23 8.30 15.99
C GLN A 95 -14.66 9.52 16.71
N GLN A 96 -13.67 10.17 16.09
CA GLN A 96 -13.07 11.39 16.62
C GLN A 96 -13.85 12.63 16.14
N SER A 97 -14.21 13.51 17.07
CA SER A 97 -14.93 14.76 16.79
C SER A 97 -14.11 16.02 17.11
N VAL A 98 -13.05 15.89 17.91
CA VAL A 98 -12.22 17.03 18.34
C VAL A 98 -11.01 17.15 17.42
N TRP A 99 -10.78 18.34 16.87
CA TRP A 99 -9.82 18.58 15.79
C TRP A 99 -8.40 18.03 16.04
N TRP A 100 -7.88 18.17 17.27
CA TRP A 100 -6.54 17.68 17.61
C TRP A 100 -6.51 16.15 17.68
N ALA A 101 -7.57 15.51 18.18
CA ALA A 101 -7.68 14.06 18.25
C ALA A 101 -7.81 13.48 16.85
N GLN A 102 -8.60 14.11 15.98
CA GLN A 102 -8.69 13.76 14.56
C GLN A 102 -7.30 13.80 13.90
N GLY A 103 -6.55 14.89 14.10
CA GLY A 103 -5.19 15.03 13.56
C GLY A 103 -4.23 13.93 14.04
N LEU A 104 -4.19 13.66 15.35
CA LEU A 104 -3.32 12.63 15.93
C LEU A 104 -3.72 11.22 15.49
N THR A 105 -5.01 10.88 15.49
CA THR A 105 -5.50 9.58 15.05
C THR A 105 -5.21 9.36 13.57
N PHE A 106 -5.41 10.37 12.73
CA PHE A 106 -5.08 10.30 11.31
C PHE A 106 -3.58 10.10 11.09
N ALA A 107 -2.74 10.92 11.73
CA ALA A 107 -1.29 10.82 11.60
C ALA A 107 -0.77 9.47 12.09
N GLY A 108 -1.29 8.96 13.22
CA GLY A 108 -0.96 7.63 13.74
C GLY A 108 -1.35 6.52 12.77
N GLY A 109 -2.56 6.60 12.18
CA GLY A 109 -3.00 5.69 11.13
C GLY A 109 -2.11 5.72 9.90
N LEU A 110 -1.76 6.90 9.40
CA LEU A 110 -0.91 7.06 8.22
C LEU A 110 0.52 6.53 8.43
N LEU A 111 1.11 6.80 9.60
CA LEU A 111 2.42 6.24 9.98
C LEU A 111 2.36 4.72 10.11
N LEU A 112 1.32 4.19 10.75
CA LEU A 112 1.10 2.75 10.87
C LEU A 112 0.93 2.11 9.49
N LEU A 113 0.21 2.75 8.57
CA LEU A 113 0.01 2.28 7.20
C LEU A 113 1.34 2.14 6.46
N ALA A 114 2.23 3.13 6.60
CA ALA A 114 3.56 3.08 5.99
C ALA A 114 4.42 1.96 6.58
N VAL A 115 4.41 1.79 7.90
CA VAL A 115 5.16 0.71 8.57
C VAL A 115 4.59 -0.66 8.18
N ALA A 116 3.27 -0.81 8.19
CA ALA A 116 2.55 -2.01 7.79
C ALA A 116 2.89 -2.43 6.36
N SER A 117 2.92 -1.46 5.43
CA SER A 117 3.33 -1.66 4.04
C SER A 117 4.73 -2.27 3.96
N GLY A 118 5.68 -1.70 4.71
CA GLY A 118 7.05 -2.24 4.78
C GLY A 118 7.09 -3.66 5.35
N LEU A 119 6.40 -3.91 6.46
CA LEU A 119 6.35 -5.21 7.15
C LEU A 119 5.84 -6.33 6.24
N TYR A 120 4.68 -6.15 5.63
CA TYR A 120 4.03 -7.21 4.86
C TYR A 120 4.73 -7.43 3.51
N ILE A 121 5.16 -6.36 2.82
CA ILE A 121 5.93 -6.49 1.57
C ILE A 121 7.30 -7.15 1.87
N GLY A 122 7.95 -6.77 2.97
CA GLY A 122 9.20 -7.36 3.44
C GLY A 122 9.13 -8.86 3.78
N ALA A 123 7.91 -9.41 3.96
CA ALA A 123 7.70 -10.85 4.13
C ALA A 123 8.02 -11.66 2.85
N ASP A 124 8.18 -11.00 1.70
CA ASP A 124 8.56 -11.56 0.39
C ASP A 124 7.54 -12.57 -0.15
N PHE A 125 6.25 -12.34 0.12
CA PHE A 125 5.14 -13.09 -0.49
C PHE A 125 4.48 -12.35 -1.66
N GLY A 126 5.01 -11.19 -2.03
CA GLY A 126 4.45 -10.30 -3.06
C GLY A 126 3.56 -9.20 -2.47
N PRO A 127 3.41 -8.08 -3.19
CA PRO A 127 2.61 -6.94 -2.74
C PRO A 127 1.11 -7.16 -3.02
N GLY A 128 0.27 -6.38 -2.35
CA GLY A 128 -1.13 -6.16 -2.71
C GLY A 128 -1.27 -5.39 -4.03
N PRO A 129 -2.48 -5.31 -4.62
CA PRO A 129 -2.71 -4.73 -5.96
C PRO A 129 -2.15 -3.31 -6.13
N ARG A 130 -2.48 -2.40 -5.18
CA ARG A 130 -2.08 -0.98 -5.20
C ARG A 130 -0.58 -0.81 -5.00
N ASP A 131 -0.02 -1.50 -4.01
CA ASP A 131 1.42 -1.46 -3.71
C ASP A 131 2.26 -2.10 -4.82
N GLY A 132 1.69 -3.08 -5.53
CA GLY A 132 2.34 -3.64 -6.70
C GLY A 132 2.48 -2.62 -7.81
N LEU A 133 1.51 -1.74 -8.08
CA LEU A 133 1.71 -0.67 -9.09
C LEU A 133 2.96 0.15 -8.78
N MET A 134 3.11 0.61 -7.54
CA MET A 134 4.29 1.31 -7.06
C MET A 134 5.59 0.51 -7.31
N LEU A 135 5.62 -0.76 -6.88
CA LEU A 135 6.82 -1.60 -7.05
C LEU A 135 7.09 -1.99 -8.50
N GLY A 136 6.06 -2.03 -9.34
CA GLY A 136 6.18 -2.29 -10.77
C GLY A 136 6.77 -1.10 -11.51
N LEU A 137 6.26 0.11 -11.24
CA LEU A 137 6.83 1.35 -11.78
C LEU A 137 8.30 1.48 -11.38
N HIS A 138 8.64 1.21 -10.12
CA HIS A 138 10.03 1.20 -9.66
C HIS A 138 10.89 0.20 -10.44
N ARG A 139 10.46 -1.06 -10.55
CA ARG A 139 11.25 -2.12 -11.20
C ARG A 139 11.36 -1.99 -12.72
N ARG A 140 10.36 -1.39 -13.37
CA ARG A 140 10.26 -1.39 -14.84
C ARG A 140 10.66 -0.05 -15.44
N LEU A 141 10.39 1.05 -14.75
CA LEU A 141 10.68 2.41 -15.23
C LEU A 141 11.79 3.10 -14.42
N GLY A 142 12.32 2.46 -13.37
CA GLY A 142 13.40 3.02 -12.55
C GLY A 142 12.95 4.15 -11.60
N TRP A 143 11.64 4.38 -11.47
CA TRP A 143 11.12 5.44 -10.61
C TRP A 143 11.46 5.21 -9.14
N ARG A 144 11.72 6.26 -8.37
CA ARG A 144 11.89 6.13 -6.92
C ARG A 144 10.57 5.67 -6.30
N VAL A 145 10.61 4.70 -5.38
CA VAL A 145 9.40 4.10 -4.76
C VAL A 145 8.42 5.15 -4.24
N GLY A 146 8.92 6.15 -3.49
CA GLY A 146 8.06 7.22 -2.96
C GLY A 146 7.42 8.09 -4.04
N VAL A 147 8.17 8.41 -5.11
CA VAL A 147 7.65 9.17 -6.25
C VAL A 147 6.57 8.37 -6.98
N ALA A 148 6.80 7.08 -7.23
CA ALA A 148 5.81 6.21 -7.85
C ALA A 148 4.52 6.11 -7.02
N ARG A 149 4.65 5.94 -5.70
CA ARG A 149 3.50 5.87 -4.79
C ARG A 149 2.72 7.18 -4.77
N THR A 150 3.38 8.31 -4.54
CA THR A 150 2.73 9.63 -4.54
C THR A 150 2.08 9.94 -5.87
N ALA A 151 2.74 9.66 -7.00
CA ALA A 151 2.17 9.90 -8.32
C ALA A 151 0.89 9.10 -8.54
N ILE A 152 0.86 7.81 -8.14
CA ILE A 152 -0.35 7.00 -8.21
C ILE A 152 -1.47 7.61 -7.36
N GLU A 153 -1.20 7.90 -6.09
CA GLU A 153 -2.23 8.40 -5.16
C GLU A 153 -2.76 9.77 -5.58
N VAL A 154 -1.90 10.68 -6.02
CA VAL A 154 -2.29 12.00 -6.54
C VAL A 154 -3.10 11.87 -7.83
N THR A 155 -2.72 10.97 -8.75
CA THR A 155 -3.47 10.76 -10.00
C THR A 155 -4.87 10.23 -9.71
N VAL A 156 -4.97 9.23 -8.83
CA VAL A 156 -6.24 8.63 -8.41
C VAL A 156 -7.11 9.64 -7.67
N LEU A 157 -6.51 10.43 -6.77
CA LEU A 157 -7.19 11.50 -6.06
C LEU A 157 -7.76 12.54 -7.04
N ALA A 158 -6.93 13.02 -7.96
CA ALA A 158 -7.34 14.02 -8.95
C ALA A 158 -8.49 13.50 -9.83
N ALA A 159 -8.37 12.28 -10.35
CA ALA A 159 -9.43 11.65 -11.13
C ALA A 159 -10.73 11.50 -10.33
N GLY A 160 -10.64 11.01 -9.09
CA GLY A 160 -11.81 10.87 -8.23
C GLY A 160 -12.47 12.18 -7.87
N TRP A 161 -11.67 13.22 -7.60
CA TRP A 161 -12.17 14.54 -7.26
C TRP A 161 -12.86 15.21 -8.44
N LEU A 162 -12.30 15.09 -9.65
CA LEU A 162 -12.94 15.57 -10.88
C LEU A 162 -14.27 14.85 -11.17
N LEU A 163 -14.41 13.60 -10.73
CA LEU A 163 -15.65 12.83 -10.78
C LEU A 163 -16.60 13.10 -9.60
N GLY A 164 -16.31 14.12 -8.78
CA GLY A 164 -17.16 14.53 -7.66
C GLY A 164 -17.03 13.70 -6.39
N GLY A 165 -15.96 12.91 -6.23
CA GLY A 165 -15.61 12.27 -4.96
C GLY A 165 -15.24 13.29 -3.88
N GLN A 166 -15.46 12.94 -2.61
CA GLN A 166 -15.21 13.87 -1.49
C GLN A 166 -13.73 13.88 -1.11
N VAL A 167 -13.14 15.07 -1.06
CA VAL A 167 -11.74 15.28 -0.64
C VAL A 167 -11.71 16.03 0.69
N GLY A 168 -10.98 15.48 1.66
CA GLY A 168 -10.67 16.14 2.93
C GLY A 168 -9.19 16.45 3.09
N ILE A 169 -8.82 17.18 4.14
CA ILE A 169 -7.41 17.49 4.45
C ILE A 169 -6.59 16.21 4.71
N GLY A 170 -7.20 15.20 5.36
CA GLY A 170 -6.60 13.89 5.54
C GLY A 170 -6.34 13.18 4.20
N THR A 171 -7.27 13.28 3.24
CA THR A 171 -7.09 12.69 1.91
C THR A 171 -5.89 13.28 1.18
N ALA A 172 -5.75 14.61 1.18
CA ALA A 172 -4.61 15.28 0.57
C ALA A 172 -3.30 14.90 1.29
N ALA A 173 -3.32 14.85 2.62
CA ALA A 173 -2.18 14.43 3.42
C ALA A 173 -1.76 12.98 3.12
N GLU A 174 -2.70 12.04 3.01
CA GLU A 174 -2.42 10.65 2.62
C GLU A 174 -1.72 10.61 1.26
N ALA A 175 -2.32 11.24 0.25
CA ALA A 175 -1.82 11.16 -1.12
C ALA A 175 -0.39 11.68 -1.27
N LEU A 176 -0.06 12.75 -0.54
CA LEU A 176 1.24 13.39 -0.59
C LEU A 176 2.29 12.70 0.27
N LEU A 177 1.91 12.18 1.44
CA LEU A 177 2.86 11.71 2.45
C LEU A 177 3.08 10.19 2.44
N ILE A 178 2.10 9.38 2.02
CA ILE A 178 2.25 7.92 2.06
C ILE A 178 3.42 7.44 1.21
N GLY A 179 3.71 8.10 0.08
CA GLY A 179 4.84 7.76 -0.77
C GLY A 179 6.20 7.93 -0.09
N PRO A 180 6.57 9.14 0.36
CA PRO A 180 7.78 9.36 1.16
C PRO A 180 7.88 8.43 2.37
N LEU A 181 6.79 8.25 3.12
CA LEU A 181 6.77 7.40 4.31
C LEU A 181 7.06 5.93 3.96
N VAL A 182 6.41 5.37 2.93
CA VAL A 182 6.68 4.01 2.47
C VAL A 182 8.11 3.87 1.93
N ALA A 183 8.65 4.89 1.27
CA ALA A 183 10.04 4.87 0.82
C ALA A 183 11.05 4.80 1.97
N ILE A 184 10.70 5.33 3.15
CA ILE A 184 11.51 5.23 4.38
C ILE A 184 11.33 3.88 5.06
N THR A 185 10.09 3.39 5.19
CA THR A 185 9.82 2.16 5.95
C THR A 185 10.18 0.90 5.20
N LEU A 186 10.00 0.88 3.87
CA LEU A 186 10.21 -0.33 3.06
C LEU A 186 11.65 -0.88 3.17
N PRO A 187 12.73 -0.09 3.08
CA PRO A 187 14.10 -0.57 3.27
C PRO A 187 14.40 -1.15 4.66
N LEU A 188 13.69 -0.72 5.70
CA LEU A 188 13.88 -1.21 7.07
C LEU A 188 13.47 -2.68 7.23
N PHE A 189 12.48 -3.11 6.42
CA PHE A 189 11.95 -4.47 6.44
C PHE A 189 12.35 -5.29 5.21
N ALA A 190 12.91 -4.63 4.18
CA ALA A 190 13.45 -5.29 3.01
C ALA A 190 14.60 -6.21 3.42
N ARG A 191 14.53 -7.47 2.96
CA ARG A 191 15.69 -8.34 3.07
C ARG A 191 16.80 -7.80 2.19
N ARG A 192 17.92 -7.40 2.80
CA ARG A 192 19.21 -7.39 2.12
C ARG A 192 19.46 -8.82 1.67
N ARG A 193 19.20 -9.13 0.39
CA ARG A 193 19.82 -10.30 -0.22
C ARG A 193 21.32 -10.03 -0.12
N ALA A 194 22.01 -10.78 0.74
CA ALA A 194 23.46 -10.75 0.76
C ALA A 194 23.93 -10.97 -0.68
N VAL A 195 24.69 -10.01 -1.19
CA VAL A 195 25.48 -10.21 -2.41
C VAL A 195 26.52 -11.25 -2.03
N ALA A 196 26.16 -12.52 -2.16
CA ALA A 196 27.03 -13.67 -1.91
C ALA A 196 27.08 -14.48 -3.21
N ALA A 197 27.77 -13.91 -4.19
CA ALA A 197 28.25 -14.46 -5.46
C ALA A 197 28.79 -13.22 -6.20
N THR A 198 30.08 -12.95 -6.37
CA THR A 198 31.18 -13.79 -6.85
C THR A 198 32.50 -13.04 -6.61
N THR A 199 33.30 -13.45 -5.64
CA THR A 199 34.78 -13.33 -5.73
C THR A 199 35.32 -14.73 -5.96
N GLY A 200 35.05 -15.25 -7.16
CA GLY A 200 35.78 -16.38 -7.69
C GLY A 200 37.11 -15.85 -8.21
N SER A 201 38.15 -15.93 -7.39
CA SER A 201 39.55 -15.81 -7.84
C SER A 201 40.23 -17.14 -7.58
N THR A 202 40.10 -18.07 -8.51
CA THR A 202 41.00 -19.22 -8.61
C THR A 202 42.31 -18.70 -9.24
N PRO A 203 43.49 -18.83 -8.61
CA PRO A 203 44.73 -18.50 -9.28
C PRO A 203 45.00 -19.57 -10.34
N VAL A 204 45.12 -19.16 -11.60
CA VAL A 204 45.68 -19.99 -12.67
C VAL A 204 47.15 -20.17 -12.34
N ALA A 205 47.53 -21.39 -11.96
CA ALA A 205 48.93 -21.81 -11.95
C ALA A 205 49.43 -21.81 -13.40
N VAL A 206 50.28 -20.84 -13.74
CA VAL A 206 51.07 -20.90 -14.97
C VAL A 206 52.27 -21.78 -14.67
N ALA A 207 52.20 -23.02 -15.14
CA ALA A 207 53.37 -23.86 -15.32
C ALA A 207 53.96 -23.55 -16.70
N THR A 208 55.16 -22.97 -16.72
CA THR A 208 56.20 -23.05 -17.76
C THR A 208 57.50 -22.63 -17.12
#